data_AF-A0A6M1N4T9-F1
#
_entry.id   AF-A0A6M1N4T9-F1
#
_cell.length_a   1.000
_cell.length_b   1.000
_cell.length_c   1.000
_cell.angle_alpha   90.00
_cell.angle_beta   90.00
_cell.angle_gamma   90.00
#
_symmetry.space_group_name_H-M   'P 1'
#
loop_
_entity.id
_entity.type
_entity.pdbx_description
1 polymer ?
#
loop_
_entity_poly.entity_id
_entity_poly.type
_entity_poly.pdbx_seq_one_letter_code
_entity_poly.pdbx_strand_id
1 'polypeptide(L)'
;MKFLGGFITGVAGTILALFLIYSVSESDDTLTGLTMFSEKGECITKNNLKIFQTVKPNMALAEFGKYPNKILVLLLNYENKSYYDEQKIPIPTGKCARQIGTYQYRTKMEVLKTVPVVVIE
;
A
#
# COMPACT_ATOMS: atom_id res chain seq x y z
N MET A 1 24.54 -11.31 -50.57
CA MET A 1 23.22 -11.11 -49.94
C MET A 1 23.13 -11.76 -48.54
N LYS A 2 24.08 -11.50 -47.62
CA LYS A 2 24.06 -12.05 -46.24
C LYS A 2 23.92 -11.00 -45.13
N PHE A 3 23.98 -9.70 -45.50
CA PHE A 3 23.90 -8.60 -44.54
C PHE A 3 22.46 -8.16 -44.22
N LEU A 4 21.49 -8.42 -45.11
CA LEU A 4 20.09 -8.00 -44.89
C LEU A 4 19.37 -8.90 -43.87
N GLY A 5 19.72 -10.20 -43.83
CA GLY A 5 19.13 -11.15 -42.88
C GLY A 5 19.53 -10.88 -41.43
N GLY A 6 20.77 -10.44 -41.19
CA GLY A 6 21.26 -10.10 -39.85
C GLY A 6 20.61 -8.83 -39.27
N PHE A 7 20.22 -7.88 -40.13
CA PHE A 7 19.53 -6.67 -39.69
C PHE A 7 18.11 -6.98 -39.20
N ILE A 8 17.39 -7.84 -39.93
CA ILE A 8 16.01 -8.21 -39.58
C ILE A 8 15.97 -9.04 -38.29
N THR A 9 16.90 -9.98 -38.10
CA THR A 9 16.98 -10.77 -36.85
C THR A 9 17.42 -9.92 -35.65
N GLY A 10 18.29 -8.94 -35.85
CA GLY A 10 18.67 -7.98 -34.81
C GLY A 10 17.47 -7.14 -34.33
N VAL A 11 16.71 -6.56 -35.26
CA VAL A 11 15.52 -5.76 -34.93
C VAL A 11 14.47 -6.60 -34.22
N ALA A 12 14.15 -7.79 -34.73
CA ALA A 12 13.20 -8.71 -34.10
C ALA A 12 13.66 -9.11 -32.68
N GLY A 13 14.95 -9.37 -32.49
CA GLY A 13 15.53 -9.68 -31.19
C GLY A 13 15.41 -8.52 -30.19
N THR A 14 15.65 -7.28 -30.63
CA THR A 14 15.49 -6.10 -29.75
C THR A 14 14.04 -5.85 -29.35
N ILE A 15 13.07 -6.03 -30.26
CA ILE A 15 11.64 -5.89 -29.95
C ILE A 15 11.19 -6.96 -28.95
N LEU A 16 11.63 -8.20 -29.15
CA LEU A 16 11.32 -9.30 -28.24
C LEU A 16 11.94 -9.06 -26.84
N ALA A 17 13.18 -8.58 -26.77
CA ALA A 17 13.83 -8.25 -25.51
C ALA A 17 13.11 -7.11 -24.76
N LEU A 18 12.68 -6.06 -25.48
CA LEU A 18 11.91 -4.96 -24.89
C LEU A 18 10.54 -5.42 -24.38
N PHE A 19 9.85 -6.30 -25.11
CA PHE A 19 8.59 -6.88 -24.68
C PHE A 19 8.75 -7.73 -23.42
N LEU A 20 9.82 -8.53 -23.33
CA LEU A 20 10.12 -9.32 -22.13
C LEU A 20 10.41 -8.43 -20.92
N ILE A 21 11.22 -7.37 -21.08
CA ILE A 21 11.50 -6.42 -19.98
C ILE A 21 10.22 -5.72 -19.52
N TYR A 22 9.33 -5.34 -20.45
CA TYR A 22 8.03 -4.77 -20.10
C TYR A 22 7.15 -5.75 -19.31
N SER A 23 7.06 -7.01 -19.74
CA SER A 23 6.28 -8.03 -19.01
C SER A 23 6.84 -8.38 -17.62
N VAL A 24 8.14 -8.19 -17.40
CA VAL A 24 8.80 -8.38 -16.10
C VAL A 24 8.63 -7.16 -15.19
N SER A 25 8.26 -6.00 -15.75
CA SER A 25 8.07 -4.75 -14.98
C SER A 25 6.73 -4.66 -14.23
N GLU A 26 5.90 -5.70 -14.31
CA GLU A 26 4.72 -5.85 -13.44
C GLU A 26 5.18 -6.32 -12.06
N SER A 27 5.76 -5.38 -11.30
CA SER A 27 6.05 -5.60 -9.88
C SER A 27 4.71 -5.86 -9.18
N ASP A 28 4.58 -7.05 -8.62
CA ASP A 28 3.48 -7.43 -7.73
C ASP A 28 3.42 -6.41 -6.57
N ASP A 29 2.60 -5.36 -6.74
CA ASP A 29 2.50 -4.22 -5.82
C ASP A 29 1.77 -4.59 -4.51
N THR A 30 1.50 -5.89 -4.33
CA THR A 30 0.90 -6.45 -3.13
C THR A 30 1.89 -6.31 -1.97
N LEU A 31 1.52 -5.49 -0.99
CA LEU A 31 2.34 -5.31 0.20
C LEU A 31 2.39 -6.63 0.98
N THR A 32 3.59 -7.21 1.11
CA THR A 32 3.78 -8.46 1.87
C THR A 32 3.22 -8.34 3.29
N GLY A 33 2.40 -9.32 3.69
CA GLY A 33 1.75 -9.34 5.01
C GLY A 33 0.41 -8.60 5.06
N LEU A 34 -0.07 -8.07 3.94
CA LEU A 34 -1.43 -7.54 3.80
C LEU A 34 -2.43 -8.68 3.53
N THR A 35 -3.48 -8.75 4.33
CA THR A 35 -4.60 -9.68 4.18
C THR A 35 -5.91 -8.90 4.19
N MET A 36 -6.67 -8.96 3.09
CA MET A 36 -7.98 -8.29 2.97
C MET A 36 -9.10 -9.23 3.38
N PHE A 37 -10.15 -8.69 3.99
CA PHE A 37 -11.36 -9.44 4.34
C PHE A 37 -12.33 -9.49 3.16
N SER A 38 -13.13 -10.57 3.07
CA SER A 38 -14.19 -10.72 2.07
C SER A 38 -15.34 -9.72 2.29
N GLU A 39 -15.60 -9.40 3.56
CA GLU A 39 -16.59 -8.43 3.99
C GLU A 39 -15.95 -7.36 4.85
N LYS A 40 -16.49 -6.14 4.79
CA LYS A 40 -15.99 -5.03 5.61
C LYS A 40 -16.34 -5.26 7.07
N GLY A 41 -15.38 -5.04 7.94
CA GLY A 41 -15.54 -5.13 9.39
C GLY A 41 -16.12 -3.86 10.01
N GLU A 42 -15.83 -3.69 11.29
CA GLU A 42 -16.36 -2.62 12.11
C GLU A 42 -15.73 -1.25 11.83
N CYS A 43 -16.45 -0.18 12.18
CA CYS A 43 -15.89 1.16 12.28
C CYS A 43 -14.98 1.24 13.52
N ILE A 44 -13.67 1.28 13.31
CA ILE A 44 -12.69 1.32 14.40
C ILE A 44 -12.69 2.70 15.07
N THR A 45 -12.81 3.77 14.29
CA THR A 45 -12.80 5.13 14.82
C THR A 45 -13.48 6.12 13.90
N LYS A 46 -14.04 7.18 14.50
CA LYS A 46 -14.49 8.40 13.82
C LYS A 46 -13.56 9.59 14.10
N ASN A 47 -12.53 9.39 14.92
CA ASN A 47 -11.57 10.42 15.27
C ASN A 47 -10.54 10.59 14.15
N ASN A 48 -9.97 11.79 14.07
CA ASN A 48 -8.86 12.07 13.17
C ASN A 48 -7.70 11.08 13.38
N LEU A 49 -7.09 10.70 12.27
CA LEU A 49 -5.88 9.88 12.27
C LEU A 49 -4.67 10.80 12.19
N LYS A 50 -3.56 10.38 12.77
CA LYS A 50 -2.25 10.99 12.57
C LYS A 50 -1.33 9.96 11.94
N ILE A 51 -0.70 10.30 10.81
CA ILE A 51 0.25 9.41 10.16
C ILE A 51 1.47 9.25 11.08
N PHE A 52 1.77 8.00 11.42
CA PHE A 52 2.95 7.63 12.19
C PHE A 52 4.13 7.35 11.26
N GLN A 53 3.90 6.60 10.18
CA GLN A 53 4.94 6.26 9.22
C GLN A 53 4.33 5.93 7.85
N THR A 54 4.86 6.54 6.80
CA THR A 54 4.51 6.23 5.41
C THR A 54 5.17 4.92 4.98
N VAL A 55 4.40 3.97 4.44
CA VAL A 55 4.88 2.65 4.00
C VAL A 55 5.09 2.59 2.48
N LYS A 56 4.09 3.07 1.74
CA LYS A 56 4.08 3.26 0.28
C LYS A 56 3.31 4.56 -0.02
N PRO A 57 3.38 5.13 -1.23
CA PRO A 57 2.68 6.39 -1.55
C PRO A 57 1.22 6.42 -1.06
N ASN A 58 0.43 5.38 -1.30
CA ASN A 58 -1.00 5.34 -0.94
C ASN A 58 -1.29 4.51 0.33
N MET A 59 -0.28 4.29 1.17
CA MET A 59 -0.41 3.45 2.35
C MET A 59 0.48 3.91 3.49
N ALA A 60 -0.11 4.13 4.66
CA ALA A 60 0.64 4.58 5.83
C ALA A 60 0.12 3.95 7.11
N LEU A 61 1.04 3.70 8.04
CA LEU A 61 0.70 3.43 9.43
C LEU A 61 0.21 4.74 10.05
N ALA A 62 -0.98 4.72 10.63
CA ALA A 62 -1.60 5.86 11.28
C ALA A 62 -2.07 5.49 12.68
N GLU A 63 -2.11 6.47 13.56
CA GLU A 63 -2.48 6.32 14.95
C GLU A 63 -3.66 7.22 15.31
N PHE A 64 -4.48 6.77 16.26
CA PHE A 64 -5.52 7.57 16.89
C PHE A 64 -5.65 7.21 18.38
N GLY A 65 -6.39 8.04 19.11
CA GLY A 65 -6.51 7.94 20.57
C GLY A 65 -5.37 8.67 21.29
N LYS A 66 -5.29 8.48 22.60
CA LYS A 66 -4.27 9.07 23.48
C LYS A 66 -3.61 7.97 24.29
N TYR A 67 -2.33 8.15 24.63
CA TYR A 67 -1.63 7.22 25.52
C TYR A 67 -2.39 7.07 26.85
N PRO A 68 -2.54 5.84 27.40
CA PRO A 68 -1.97 4.58 26.93
C PRO A 68 -2.78 3.87 25.83
N ASN A 69 -4.01 4.31 25.55
CA ASN A 69 -4.96 3.67 24.64
C ASN A 69 -4.78 4.11 23.18
N LYS A 70 -3.53 4.26 22.74
CA LYS A 70 -3.22 4.64 21.36
C LYS A 70 -3.28 3.39 20.48
N ILE A 71 -4.02 3.46 19.38
CA ILE A 71 -4.20 2.34 18.45
C ILE A 71 -3.53 2.70 17.13
N LEU A 72 -2.79 1.74 16.56
CA LEU A 72 -2.14 1.84 15.26
C LEU A 72 -2.96 1.07 14.22
N VAL A 73 -3.18 1.67 13.06
CA VAL A 73 -3.89 1.12 11.89
C VAL A 73 -3.02 1.28 10.65
N LEU A 74 -3.25 0.48 9.62
CA LEU A 74 -2.75 0.73 8.27
C LEU A 74 -3.86 1.43 7.47
N LEU A 75 -3.66 2.71 7.14
CA LEU A 75 -4.58 3.46 6.30
C LEU A 75 -4.30 3.19 4.83
N LEU A 76 -5.31 2.71 4.10
CA LEU A 76 -5.27 2.50 2.66
C LEU A 76 -6.00 3.60 1.90
N ASN A 77 -5.34 4.08 0.85
CA ASN A 77 -5.94 4.74 -0.31
C ASN A 77 -7.05 5.78 -0.01
N TYR A 78 -6.76 6.76 0.84
CA TYR A 78 -7.65 7.88 1.05
C TYR A 78 -7.41 8.94 -0.02
N GLU A 79 -8.40 9.17 -0.89
CA GLU A 79 -8.40 10.21 -1.94
C GLU A 79 -7.24 10.12 -2.96
N ASN A 80 -6.65 8.93 -3.18
CA ASN A 80 -5.43 8.74 -3.99
C ASN A 80 -4.28 9.70 -3.60
N LYS A 81 -4.27 10.17 -2.35
CA LYS A 81 -3.25 11.10 -1.86
C LYS A 81 -2.05 10.33 -1.36
N SER A 82 -0.87 10.89 -1.61
CA SER A 82 0.34 10.45 -0.94
C SER A 82 0.38 10.95 0.50
N TYR A 83 0.86 10.10 1.41
CA TYR A 83 1.01 10.45 2.82
C TYR A 83 2.42 10.94 3.15
N TYR A 84 2.53 11.70 4.23
CA TYR A 84 3.80 12.02 4.88
C TYR A 84 3.67 11.86 6.39
N ASP A 85 4.79 11.64 7.06
CA ASP A 85 4.83 11.40 8.50
C ASP A 85 4.29 12.61 9.27
N GLU A 86 3.61 12.35 10.39
CA GLU A 86 2.97 13.35 11.26
C GLU A 86 1.76 14.09 10.63
N GLN A 87 1.39 13.78 9.37
CA GLN A 87 0.20 14.33 8.73
C GLN A 87 -1.07 14.00 9.50
N LYS A 88 -1.97 14.98 9.65
CA LYS A 88 -3.30 14.77 10.23
C LYS A 88 -4.30 14.48 9.12
N ILE A 89 -5.00 13.36 9.21
CA ILE A 89 -6.07 12.97 8.30
C ILE A 89 -7.40 13.15 9.04
N PRO A 90 -8.17 14.21 8.72
CA PRO A 90 -9.50 14.38 9.30
C PRO A 90 -10.45 13.31 8.74
N ILE A 91 -11.26 12.71 9.60
CA ILE A 91 -12.34 11.83 9.16
C ILE A 91 -13.59 12.70 8.89
N PRO A 92 -14.15 12.70 7.66
CA PRO A 92 -15.32 13.50 7.35
C PRO A 92 -16.55 13.11 8.18
N THR A 93 -17.44 14.07 8.43
CA THR A 93 -18.70 13.82 9.13
C THR A 93 -19.51 12.73 8.43
N GLY A 94 -20.02 11.76 9.18
CA GLY A 94 -20.78 10.62 8.66
C GLY A 94 -19.91 9.43 8.21
N LYS A 95 -18.59 9.61 8.10
CA LYS A 95 -17.64 8.55 7.77
C LYS A 95 -16.95 7.95 9.00
N CYS A 96 -16.29 6.83 8.81
CA CYS A 96 -15.42 6.21 9.81
C CYS A 96 -14.21 5.54 9.16
N ALA A 97 -13.16 5.30 9.94
CA ALA A 97 -12.10 4.37 9.57
C ALA A 97 -12.62 2.94 9.78
N ARG A 98 -13.03 2.29 8.70
CA ARG A 98 -13.61 0.94 8.71
C ARG A 98 -12.55 -0.11 8.45
N GLN A 99 -12.55 -1.17 9.25
CA GLN A 99 -11.65 -2.29 9.04
C GLN A 99 -12.00 -3.06 7.77
N ILE A 100 -11.00 -3.35 6.95
CA ILE A 100 -11.14 -4.16 5.74
C ILE A 100 -10.05 -5.25 5.62
N GLY A 101 -9.25 -5.43 6.66
CA GLY A 101 -8.17 -6.42 6.65
C GLY A 101 -7.24 -6.33 7.86
N THR A 102 -6.13 -7.05 7.76
CA THR A 102 -5.00 -6.99 8.68
C THR A 102 -3.68 -6.83 7.93
N TYR A 103 -2.73 -6.15 8.54
CA TYR A 103 -1.39 -5.97 8.01
C TYR A 103 -0.38 -6.42 9.06
N GLN A 104 0.42 -7.41 8.70
CA GLN A 104 1.48 -7.95 9.54
C GLN A 104 2.84 -7.49 9.03
N TYR A 105 3.66 -6.94 9.93
CA TYR A 105 5.01 -6.46 9.61
C TYR A 105 5.98 -6.73 10.75
N ARG A 106 7.28 -6.78 10.40
CA ARG A 106 8.37 -6.84 11.39
C ARG A 106 8.91 -5.44 11.64
N THR A 107 9.02 -5.09 12.90
CA THR A 107 9.70 -3.85 13.32
C THR A 107 11.22 -3.98 13.18
N LYS A 108 11.95 -2.86 13.32
CA LYS A 108 13.43 -2.87 13.33
C LYS A 108 14.04 -3.72 14.45
N MET A 109 13.29 -3.97 15.52
CA MET A 109 13.69 -4.83 16.64
C MET A 109 13.28 -6.31 16.42
N GLU A 110 12.97 -6.70 15.18
CA GLU A 110 12.51 -8.05 14.79
C GLU A 110 11.19 -8.53 15.43
N VAL A 111 10.51 -7.66 16.17
CA VAL A 111 9.19 -7.95 16.73
C VAL A 111 8.15 -7.94 15.62
N LEU A 112 7.41 -9.04 15.48
CA LEU A 112 6.25 -9.16 14.60
C LEU A 112 5.06 -8.39 15.20
N LYS A 113 4.44 -7.53 14.42
CA LYS A 113 3.24 -6.78 14.79
C LYS A 113 2.15 -6.98 13.76
N THR A 114 0.91 -6.99 14.21
CA THR A 114 -0.27 -7.02 13.35
C THR A 114 -1.14 -5.81 13.68
N VAL A 115 -1.53 -5.06 12.66
CA VAL A 115 -2.45 -3.91 12.78
C VAL A 115 -3.66 -4.10 11.89
N PRO A 116 -4.83 -3.57 12.26
CA PRO A 116 -5.98 -3.50 11.36
C PRO A 116 -5.69 -2.64 10.14
N VAL A 117 -6.25 -3.02 9.01
CA VAL A 117 -6.22 -2.25 7.77
C VAL A 117 -7.53 -1.51 7.63
N VAL A 118 -7.48 -0.23 7.34
CA VAL A 118 -8.66 0.64 7.30
C VAL A 118 -8.75 1.47 6.04
N VAL A 119 -9.99 1.74 5.62
CA VAL A 119 -10.37 2.79 4.66
C VAL A 119 -11.31 3.77 5.33
N ILE A 120 -11.33 5.02 4.87
CA ILE A 120 -12.26 6.03 5.38
C ILE A 120 -13.48 6.10 4.45
N GLU A 121 -14.64 5.69 4.95
CA GLU A 121 -15.89 5.66 4.21
C GLU A 121 -17.12 6.00 5.05
#